data_AF-A0A319EB89-F1
#
_entry.id   AF-A0A319EB89-F1
#
_cell.length_a   1.000
_cell.length_b   1.000
_cell.length_c   1.000
_cell.angle_alpha   90.00
_cell.angle_beta   90.00
_cell.angle_gamma   90.00
#
_symmetry.space_group_name_H-M   'P 1'
#
loop_
_entity.id
_entity.type
_entity.pdbx_description
1 polymer ?
#
loop_
_entity_poly.entity_id
_entity_poly.type
_entity_poly.pdbx_seq_one_letter_code
_entity_poly.pdbx_strand_id
1 'polypeptide(L)'
;LIYMELIHGRALHDCWDDLNDMDKPVLCDQLCQIISRLRQLSHHPSDKYIGSISRQRVLDYVFETRPEAGPFPGIKEFNDWFSGLPQTRLPTSERYECPYREFLPDIGEIKFTHGDLHRGNIIVSSTGPPRVLAIVDWAQSGWCPDYWEYCKALYTCWYEDEWRRDWIDKFLHPRFQEFLVFS
;
A
#
# COMPACT_ATOMS: atom_id res chain seq x y z
N LEU A 1 -15.65 18.12 7.96
CA LEU A 1 -15.86 18.12 6.50
C LEU A 1 -14.57 18.55 5.85
N ILE A 2 -14.04 17.74 4.94
CA ILE A 2 -12.87 18.07 4.14
C ILE A 2 -13.41 18.39 2.74
N TYR A 3 -13.06 19.55 2.20
CA TYR A 3 -13.37 19.93 0.83
C TYR A 3 -12.08 19.82 0.02
N MET A 4 -12.17 19.17 -1.14
CA MET A 4 -11.04 18.97 -2.06
C MET A 4 -11.45 19.46 -3.44
N GLU A 5 -10.46 19.82 -4.25
CA GLU A 5 -10.67 20.13 -5.66
C GLU A 5 -11.18 18.89 -6.40
N LEU A 6 -12.21 19.07 -7.24
CA LEU A 6 -12.68 18.02 -8.12
C LEU A 6 -11.72 17.90 -9.31
N ILE A 7 -11.03 16.76 -9.41
CA ILE A 7 -10.19 16.45 -10.55
C ILE A 7 -11.06 15.91 -11.68
N HIS A 8 -11.13 16.66 -12.78
CA HIS A 8 -11.91 16.27 -13.97
C HIS A 8 -11.17 15.18 -14.77
N GLY A 9 -11.49 13.92 -14.47
CA GLY A 9 -10.99 12.74 -15.16
C GLY A 9 -11.89 11.52 -14.95
N ARG A 10 -11.41 10.34 -15.33
CA ARG A 10 -12.07 9.04 -15.04
C ARG A 10 -11.18 8.23 -14.10
N ALA A 11 -11.78 7.42 -13.23
CA ALA A 11 -11.00 6.42 -12.50
C ALA A 11 -10.40 5.42 -13.49
N LEU A 12 -9.15 5.02 -13.27
CA LEU A 12 -8.44 4.09 -14.14
C LEU A 12 -9.17 2.75 -14.20
N HIS A 13 -9.84 2.36 -13.11
CA HIS A 13 -10.69 1.17 -13.07
C HIS A 13 -11.78 1.21 -14.14
N ASP A 14 -12.47 2.33 -14.28
CA ASP A 14 -13.65 2.48 -15.16
C ASP A 14 -13.30 2.53 -16.65
N CYS A 15 -12.03 2.75 -17.00
CA CYS A 15 -11.58 2.84 -18.39
C CYS A 15 -10.49 1.83 -18.74
N TRP A 16 -10.10 0.94 -17.81
CA TRP A 16 -8.95 0.08 -18.00
C TRP A 16 -9.05 -0.79 -19.25
N ASP A 17 -10.22 -1.37 -19.48
CA ASP A 17 -10.48 -2.26 -20.61
C ASP A 17 -10.63 -1.50 -21.94
N ASP A 18 -10.89 -0.19 -21.89
CA ASP A 18 -10.94 0.68 -23.06
C ASP A 18 -9.53 1.12 -23.52
N LEU A 19 -8.52 1.02 -22.65
CA LEU A 19 -7.15 1.43 -22.95
C LEU A 19 -6.48 0.44 -23.89
N ASN A 20 -5.85 0.96 -24.94
CA ASN A 20 -5.06 0.14 -25.86
C ASN A 20 -3.69 -0.22 -25.25
N ASP A 21 -3.01 -1.16 -25.91
CA ASP A 21 -1.70 -1.68 -25.48
C ASP A 21 -0.58 -0.64 -25.47
N MET A 22 -0.76 0.52 -26.11
CA MET A 22 0.19 1.63 -26.10
C MET A 22 -0.06 2.61 -24.95
N ASP A 23 -1.29 2.76 -24.51
CA ASP A 23 -1.67 3.70 -23.45
C ASP A 23 -1.37 3.17 -22.05
N LYS A 24 -1.62 1.87 -21.81
CA LYS A 24 -1.36 1.23 -20.49
C LYS A 24 0.12 1.38 -20.07
N PRO A 25 1.14 1.14 -20.93
CA PRO A 25 2.55 1.40 -20.58
C PRO A 25 2.82 2.85 -20.22
N VAL A 26 2.24 3.81 -20.96
CA VAL A 26 2.45 5.25 -20.70
C VAL A 26 1.92 5.65 -19.32
N LEU A 27 0.75 5.14 -18.92
CA LEU A 27 0.21 5.37 -17.59
C LEU A 27 1.05 4.68 -16.51
N CYS A 28 1.51 3.45 -16.78
CA CYS A 28 2.37 2.70 -15.86
C CYS A 28 3.70 3.43 -15.59
N ASP A 29 4.33 3.98 -16.63
CA ASP A 29 5.55 4.77 -16.49
C ASP A 29 5.33 6.02 -15.63
N GLN A 30 4.18 6.69 -15.81
CA GLN A 30 3.80 7.83 -14.97
C GLN A 30 3.59 7.42 -13.51
N LEU A 31 2.91 6.29 -13.26
CA LEU A 31 2.75 5.76 -11.91
C LEU A 31 4.10 5.42 -11.27
N CYS A 32 5.01 4.78 -12.01
CA CYS A 32 6.36 4.48 -11.53
C CYS A 32 7.09 5.76 -11.09
N GLN A 33 7.00 6.84 -11.87
CA GLN A 33 7.59 8.13 -11.53
C GLN A 33 6.93 8.77 -10.29
N ILE A 34 5.60 8.75 -10.21
CA ILE A 34 4.84 9.31 -9.09
C ILE A 34 5.19 8.57 -7.79
N ILE A 35 5.13 7.24 -7.81
CA ILE A 35 5.44 6.40 -6.65
C ILE A 35 6.92 6.52 -6.27
N SER A 36 7.85 6.58 -7.22
CA SER A 36 9.26 6.81 -6.91
C SER A 36 9.47 8.12 -6.15
N ARG A 37 8.77 9.20 -6.53
CA ARG A 37 8.81 10.48 -5.80
C ARG A 37 8.16 10.38 -4.43
N LEU A 38 7.01 9.72 -4.31
CA LEU A 38 6.35 9.48 -3.03
C LEU A 38 7.28 8.75 -2.06
N ARG A 39 8.00 7.75 -2.55
CA ARG A 39 8.93 6.93 -1.76
C ARG A 39 10.25 7.62 -1.40
N GLN A 40 10.49 8.83 -1.90
CA GLN A 40 11.59 9.69 -1.44
C GLN A 40 11.22 10.43 -0.15
N LEU A 41 9.93 10.51 0.20
CA LEU A 41 9.52 11.02 1.50
C LEU A 41 10.11 10.13 2.59
N SER A 42 10.75 10.77 3.56
CA SER A 42 11.42 10.11 4.68
C SER A 42 11.13 10.87 5.96
N HIS A 43 11.12 10.16 7.08
CA HIS A 43 11.13 10.79 8.39
C HIS A 43 12.38 11.65 8.55
N HIS A 44 12.30 12.59 9.49
CA HIS A 44 13.50 13.09 10.10
C HIS A 44 14.29 11.91 10.69
N PRO A 45 15.62 11.81 10.51
CA PRO A 45 16.41 10.64 10.91
C PRO A 45 16.23 10.18 12.37
N SER A 46 15.87 11.11 13.25
CA SER A 46 15.69 10.91 14.69
C SER A 46 14.25 10.59 15.13
N ASP A 47 13.28 10.59 14.23
CA ASP A 47 11.85 10.37 14.54
C ASP A 47 11.24 9.30 13.63
N LYS A 48 11.88 8.14 13.59
CA LYS A 48 11.39 6.98 12.85
C LYS A 48 10.31 6.26 13.67
N TYR A 49 9.18 5.99 13.04
CA TYR A 49 8.08 5.20 13.59
C TYR A 49 7.23 4.62 12.46
N ILE A 50 6.44 3.59 12.73
CA ILE A 50 5.39 3.10 11.81
C ILE A 50 4.04 3.53 12.35
N GLY A 51 3.21 4.14 11.50
CA GLY A 51 1.94 4.75 11.90
C GLY A 51 1.53 5.90 10.98
N SER A 52 0.39 6.52 11.29
CA SER A 52 -0.09 7.72 10.59
C SER A 52 0.89 8.91 10.68
N ILE A 53 0.73 9.91 9.80
CA ILE A 53 1.56 11.14 9.80
C ILE A 53 1.57 11.87 11.16
N SER A 54 0.48 11.79 11.93
CA SER A 54 0.36 12.41 13.26
C SER A 54 0.90 11.54 14.39
N ARG A 55 1.74 10.53 14.06
CA ARG A 55 2.34 9.59 15.02
C ARG A 55 1.28 8.84 15.85
N GLN A 56 0.15 8.55 15.23
CA GLN A 56 -0.89 7.64 15.74
C GLN A 56 -0.82 6.27 15.05
N ARG A 57 -1.74 5.37 15.41
CA ARG A 57 -1.89 4.05 14.80
C ARG A 57 -1.90 4.08 13.27
N VAL A 58 -1.55 2.96 12.65
CA VAL A 58 -1.74 2.71 11.22
C VAL A 58 -3.24 2.77 10.92
N LEU A 59 -3.62 3.50 9.88
CA LEU A 59 -5.01 3.77 9.50
C LEU A 59 -5.54 2.82 8.42
N ASP A 60 -4.85 1.70 8.21
CA ASP A 60 -5.26 0.68 7.26
C ASP A 60 -6.59 0.04 7.71
N TYR A 61 -7.56 -0.08 6.80
CA TYR A 61 -8.88 -0.62 7.12
C TYR A 61 -8.83 -2.08 7.61
N VAL A 62 -7.80 -2.85 7.23
CA VAL A 62 -7.58 -4.20 7.78
C VAL A 62 -7.39 -4.16 9.31
N PHE A 63 -6.95 -3.02 9.83
CA PHE A 63 -6.68 -2.77 11.24
C PHE A 63 -7.69 -1.84 11.90
N GLU A 64 -8.80 -1.48 11.24
CA GLU A 64 -9.73 -0.46 11.75
C GLU A 64 -10.21 -0.77 13.18
N THR A 65 -10.48 -2.04 13.47
CA THR A 65 -10.93 -2.49 14.79
C THR A 65 -9.79 -2.81 15.77
N ARG A 66 -8.55 -2.41 15.47
CA ARG A 66 -7.33 -2.75 16.22
C ARG A 66 -6.71 -1.48 16.81
N PRO A 67 -7.16 -1.03 17.99
CA PRO A 67 -6.58 0.16 18.63
C PRO A 67 -5.08 0.02 18.91
N GLU A 68 -4.57 -1.21 19.01
CA GLU A 68 -3.17 -1.57 19.20
C GLU A 68 -2.28 -1.47 17.95
N ALA A 69 -2.81 -1.01 16.80
CA ALA A 69 -2.09 -0.89 15.54
C ALA A 69 -1.04 0.26 15.51
N GLY A 70 -0.31 0.45 16.60
CA GLY A 70 0.79 1.40 16.71
C GLY A 70 0.41 2.74 17.37
N PRO A 71 1.26 3.77 17.22
CA PRO A 71 2.48 3.76 16.41
C PRO A 71 3.53 2.77 16.94
N PHE A 72 4.28 2.15 16.04
CA PHE A 72 5.37 1.22 16.39
C PHE A 72 6.72 1.94 16.30
N PRO A 73 7.70 1.60 17.17
CA PRO A 73 9.02 2.22 17.12
C PRO A 73 9.87 1.75 15.93
N GLY A 74 9.54 0.62 15.30
CA GLY A 74 10.30 0.07 14.20
C GLY A 74 9.59 -1.07 13.46
N ILE A 75 10.23 -1.53 12.39
CA ILE A 75 9.73 -2.59 11.50
C ILE A 75 9.55 -3.90 12.26
N LYS A 76 10.50 -4.25 13.14
CA LYS A 76 10.43 -5.46 13.95
C LYS A 76 9.16 -5.51 14.79
N GLU A 77 8.87 -4.46 15.55
CA GLU A 77 7.72 -4.41 16.45
C GLU A 77 6.40 -4.44 15.67
N PHE A 78 6.37 -3.77 14.51
CA PHE A 78 5.24 -3.87 13.60
C PHE A 78 5.05 -5.31 13.06
N ASN A 79 6.11 -5.97 12.60
CA ASN A 79 6.05 -7.33 12.05
C ASN A 79 5.65 -8.37 13.12
N ASP A 80 6.20 -8.25 14.33
CA ASP A 80 5.84 -9.10 15.46
C ASP A 80 4.35 -8.95 15.81
N TRP A 81 3.86 -7.71 15.84
CA TRP A 81 2.44 -7.44 16.04
C TRP A 81 1.56 -7.98 14.89
N PHE A 82 1.92 -7.67 13.64
CA PHE A 82 1.15 -8.04 12.44
C PHE A 82 1.03 -9.56 12.29
N SER A 83 2.13 -10.29 12.43
CA SER A 83 2.14 -11.77 12.38
C SER A 83 1.34 -12.44 13.51
N GLY A 84 1.15 -11.74 14.63
CA GLY A 84 0.37 -12.21 15.78
C GLY A 84 -1.14 -11.99 15.62
N LEU A 85 -1.59 -11.20 14.65
CA LEU A 85 -3.01 -10.85 14.46
C LEU A 85 -3.96 -12.05 14.39
N PRO A 86 -3.66 -13.13 13.64
CA PRO A 86 -4.54 -14.30 13.56
C PRO A 86 -4.79 -14.96 14.93
N GLN A 87 -3.85 -14.78 15.86
CA GLN A 87 -3.86 -15.43 17.17
C GLN A 87 -4.41 -14.53 18.28
N THR A 88 -4.80 -13.30 17.96
CA THR A 88 -5.28 -12.31 18.96
C THR A 88 -6.50 -12.78 19.75
N ARG A 89 -7.29 -13.71 19.20
CA ARG A 89 -8.47 -14.30 19.86
C ARG A 89 -8.17 -15.59 20.61
N LEU A 90 -6.96 -16.15 20.49
CA LEU A 90 -6.57 -17.39 21.14
C LEU A 90 -6.09 -17.14 22.58
N PRO A 91 -6.35 -18.07 23.52
CA PRO A 91 -5.70 -18.10 24.82
C PRO A 91 -4.17 -18.14 24.66
N THR A 92 -3.44 -17.55 25.61
CA THR A 92 -1.96 -17.51 25.56
C THR A 92 -1.33 -18.90 25.42
N SER A 93 -1.93 -19.93 26.03
CA SER A 93 -1.47 -21.31 25.97
C SER A 93 -1.61 -21.98 24.60
N GLU A 94 -2.44 -21.42 23.71
CA GLU A 94 -2.72 -21.94 22.37
C GLU A 94 -2.03 -21.13 21.27
N ARG A 95 -1.28 -20.09 21.65
CA ARG A 95 -0.49 -19.30 20.71
C ARG A 95 0.67 -20.15 20.17
N TYR A 96 0.89 -20.03 18.87
CA TYR A 96 1.91 -20.75 18.12
C TYR A 96 2.88 -19.76 17.48
N GLU A 97 4.07 -20.24 17.11
CA GLU A 97 4.99 -19.46 16.30
C GLU A 97 4.43 -19.34 14.88
N CYS A 98 4.15 -18.10 14.45
CA CYS A 98 3.57 -17.87 13.13
C CYS A 98 4.54 -18.32 12.03
N PRO A 99 4.20 -19.31 11.20
CA PRO A 99 5.13 -19.87 10.20
C PRO A 99 5.51 -18.85 9.12
N TYR A 100 4.72 -17.80 8.95
CA TYR A 100 4.97 -16.74 7.96
C TYR A 100 5.79 -15.57 8.52
N ARG A 101 6.11 -15.57 9.82
CA ARG A 101 6.85 -14.46 10.47
C ARG A 101 8.25 -14.28 9.89
N GLU A 102 8.90 -15.38 9.50
CA GLU A 102 10.23 -15.37 8.91
C GLU A 102 10.29 -14.68 7.53
N PHE A 103 9.14 -14.53 6.87
CA PHE A 103 9.02 -13.84 5.59
C PHE A 103 8.98 -12.32 5.72
N LEU A 104 8.85 -11.78 6.95
CA LEU A 104 8.86 -10.35 7.20
C LEU A 104 10.25 -9.91 7.68
N PRO A 105 10.99 -9.11 6.90
CA PRO A 105 12.32 -8.64 7.30
C PRO A 105 12.22 -7.60 8.41
N ASP A 106 13.01 -7.77 9.47
CA ASP A 106 13.09 -6.81 10.59
C ASP A 106 13.95 -5.58 10.27
N ILE A 107 14.76 -5.68 9.22
CA ILE A 107 15.64 -4.63 8.73
C ILE A 107 15.14 -4.20 7.36
N GLY A 108 14.90 -2.90 7.21
CA GLY A 108 14.43 -2.31 5.97
C GLY A 108 14.26 -0.79 6.11
N GLU A 109 13.65 -0.19 5.10
CA GLU A 109 13.29 1.22 5.15
C GLU A 109 11.84 1.40 5.60
N ILE A 110 11.59 2.46 6.36
CA ILE A 110 10.22 2.95 6.60
C ILE A 110 9.94 4.00 5.53
N LYS A 111 8.88 3.81 4.76
CA LYS A 111 8.49 4.68 3.64
C LYS A 111 7.08 5.18 3.84
N PHE A 112 6.80 6.35 3.27
CA PHE A 112 5.43 6.84 3.19
C PHE A 112 4.67 6.02 2.13
N THR A 113 3.49 5.56 2.50
CA THR A 113 2.64 4.67 1.71
C THR A 113 1.27 5.30 1.51
N HIS A 114 0.66 5.03 0.35
CA HIS A 114 -0.74 5.34 0.09
C HIS A 114 -1.65 4.41 0.90
N GLY A 115 -1.30 3.13 0.97
CA GLY A 115 -2.03 2.11 1.74
C GLY A 115 -3.25 1.53 1.01
N ASP A 116 -3.74 2.19 -0.05
CA ASP A 116 -4.91 1.74 -0.83
C ASP A 116 -4.78 1.97 -2.34
N LEU A 117 -3.60 1.69 -2.90
CA LEU A 117 -3.29 2.04 -4.29
C LEU A 117 -3.81 0.97 -5.26
N HIS A 118 -5.09 1.08 -5.62
CA HIS A 118 -5.72 0.30 -6.70
C HIS A 118 -6.28 1.23 -7.80
N ARG A 119 -6.67 0.65 -8.95
CA ARG A 119 -7.12 1.42 -10.13
C ARG A 119 -8.30 2.37 -9.87
N GLY A 120 -9.11 2.13 -8.84
CA GLY A 120 -10.22 3.01 -8.46
C GLY A 120 -9.74 4.35 -7.88
N ASN A 121 -8.56 4.35 -7.26
CA ASN A 121 -7.96 5.51 -6.60
C ASN A 121 -6.97 6.27 -7.51
N ILE A 122 -6.92 5.92 -8.80
CA ILE A 122 -6.06 6.56 -9.80
C ILE A 122 -6.96 7.26 -10.81
N ILE A 123 -6.86 8.58 -10.92
CA ILE A 123 -7.64 9.37 -11.88
C ILE A 123 -6.79 9.67 -13.11
N VAL A 124 -7.34 9.39 -14.30
CA VAL A 124 -6.67 9.60 -15.59
C VAL A 124 -7.44 10.53 -16.52
N SER A 125 -6.74 11.08 -17.51
CA SER A 125 -7.33 11.95 -18.54
C SER A 125 -8.45 11.24 -19.30
N SER A 126 -9.58 11.93 -19.48
CA SER A 126 -10.72 11.40 -20.27
C SER A 126 -10.56 11.62 -21.77
N THR A 127 -9.72 12.59 -22.15
CA THR A 127 -9.47 12.98 -23.55
C THR A 127 -8.00 13.37 -23.73
N GLY A 128 -7.49 13.27 -24.96
CA GLY A 128 -6.10 13.58 -25.25
C GLY A 128 -5.15 12.42 -24.88
N PRO A 129 -3.84 12.67 -24.75
CA PRO A 129 -2.89 11.61 -24.41
C PRO A 129 -3.17 11.04 -23.01
N PRO A 130 -2.89 9.74 -22.79
CA PRO A 130 -3.09 9.08 -21.50
C PRO A 130 -2.21 9.73 -20.43
N ARG A 131 -2.83 10.24 -19.37
CA ARG A 131 -2.14 10.90 -18.28
C ARG A 131 -2.75 10.57 -16.93
N VAL A 132 -1.91 10.27 -15.94
CA VAL A 132 -2.30 10.23 -14.54
C VAL A 132 -2.48 11.66 -14.05
N LEU A 133 -3.73 12.01 -13.69
CA LEU A 133 -4.10 13.33 -13.22
C LEU A 133 -3.99 13.44 -11.70
N ALA A 134 -4.38 12.39 -10.97
CA ALA A 134 -4.32 12.35 -9.52
C ALA A 134 -4.27 10.92 -8.99
N ILE A 135 -3.73 10.78 -7.77
CA ILE A 135 -3.98 9.64 -6.88
C ILE A 135 -4.82 10.19 -5.73
N VAL A 136 -5.94 9.54 -5.42
CA VAL A 136 -6.95 9.99 -4.45
C VAL A 136 -7.18 8.94 -3.36
N ASP A 137 -7.96 9.28 -2.35
CA ASP A 137 -8.28 8.42 -1.20
C ASP A 137 -7.08 8.04 -0.31
N TRP A 138 -6.41 9.08 0.20
CA TRP A 138 -5.25 8.96 1.09
C TRP A 138 -5.60 8.62 2.55
N ALA A 139 -6.83 8.18 2.84
CA ALA A 139 -7.30 7.99 4.22
C ALA A 139 -6.47 6.95 5.00
N GLN A 140 -5.94 5.95 4.29
CA GLN A 140 -5.09 4.88 4.85
C GLN A 140 -3.59 5.22 4.82
N SER A 141 -3.22 6.41 4.32
CA SER A 141 -1.82 6.76 4.11
C SER A 141 -1.04 6.92 5.42
N GLY A 142 0.23 6.52 5.39
CA GLY A 142 1.05 6.48 6.58
C GLY A 142 2.45 5.96 6.34
N TRP A 143 3.23 5.98 7.40
CA TRP A 143 4.57 5.42 7.42
C TRP A 143 4.50 3.94 7.73
N CYS A 144 4.96 3.12 6.80
CA CYS A 144 4.93 1.66 6.88
C CYS A 144 6.26 1.07 6.41
N PRO A 145 6.52 -0.23 6.67
CA PRO A 145 7.64 -0.91 6.04
C PRO A 145 7.60 -0.77 4.51
N ASP A 146 8.75 -0.73 3.87
CA ASP A 146 8.88 -0.55 2.42
C ASP A 146 8.15 -1.61 1.59
N TYR A 147 7.92 -2.80 2.11
CA TYR A 147 7.15 -3.83 1.43
C TYR A 147 5.63 -3.58 1.43
N TRP A 148 5.12 -2.75 2.35
CA TRP A 148 3.70 -2.63 2.64
C TRP A 148 2.86 -2.20 1.43
N GLU A 149 3.31 -1.19 0.68
CA GLU A 149 2.60 -0.68 -0.49
C GLU A 149 2.38 -1.75 -1.56
N TYR A 150 3.40 -2.58 -1.81
CA TYR A 150 3.31 -3.68 -2.78
C TYR A 150 2.29 -4.73 -2.31
N CYS A 151 2.42 -5.18 -1.07
CA CYS A 151 1.53 -6.19 -0.51
C CYS A 151 0.07 -5.73 -0.49
N LYS A 152 -0.17 -4.47 -0.13
CA LYS A 152 -1.51 -3.86 -0.12
C LYS A 152 -2.09 -3.68 -1.52
N ALA A 153 -1.29 -3.25 -2.50
CA ALA A 153 -1.74 -3.15 -3.88
C ALA A 153 -2.17 -4.51 -4.44
N LEU A 154 -1.43 -5.58 -4.13
CA LEU A 154 -1.84 -6.94 -4.50
C LEU A 154 -3.08 -7.43 -3.73
N TYR A 155 -3.14 -7.15 -2.42
CA TYR A 155 -4.23 -7.59 -1.53
C TYR A 155 -5.59 -6.98 -1.91
N THR A 156 -5.59 -5.73 -2.39
CA THR A 156 -6.79 -5.00 -2.81
C THR A 156 -7.29 -5.39 -4.21
N CYS A 157 -6.57 -6.27 -4.91
CA CYS A 157 -6.91 -6.71 -6.26
C CYS A 157 -7.23 -8.21 -6.32
N TRP A 158 -8.22 -8.56 -7.13
CA TRP A 158 -8.58 -9.96 -7.37
C TRP A 158 -7.40 -10.72 -8.01
N TYR A 159 -7.21 -12.00 -7.67
CA TYR A 159 -6.00 -12.74 -8.04
C TYR A 159 -5.87 -13.03 -9.54
N GLU A 160 -6.99 -13.08 -10.28
CA GLU A 160 -7.03 -13.27 -11.74
C GLU A 160 -6.95 -11.95 -12.52
N ASP A 161 -6.97 -10.82 -11.84
CA ASP A 161 -6.96 -9.49 -12.45
C ASP A 161 -5.64 -9.24 -13.21
N GLU A 162 -5.76 -8.85 -14.49
CA GLU A 162 -4.62 -8.45 -15.33
C GLU A 162 -3.77 -7.37 -14.64
N TRP A 163 -4.42 -6.41 -13.97
CA TRP A 163 -3.72 -5.36 -13.24
C TRP A 163 -2.76 -5.91 -12.20
N ARG A 164 -3.23 -6.90 -11.43
CA ARG A 164 -2.44 -7.54 -10.38
C ARG A 164 -1.30 -8.36 -10.96
N ARG A 165 -1.58 -9.15 -12.00
CA ARG A 165 -0.63 -10.09 -12.60
C ARG A 165 0.45 -9.40 -13.44
N ASP A 166 0.07 -8.39 -14.22
CA ASP A 166 0.89 -7.91 -15.34
C ASP A 166 1.39 -6.47 -15.15
N TRP A 167 0.87 -5.71 -14.16
CA TRP A 167 1.11 -4.27 -14.05
C TRP A 167 1.66 -3.79 -12.71
N ILE A 168 1.22 -4.35 -11.57
CA ILE A 168 1.71 -3.90 -10.24
C ILE A 168 3.23 -3.98 -10.13
N ASP A 169 3.84 -5.08 -10.59
CA ASP A 169 5.29 -5.31 -10.55
C ASP A 169 6.10 -4.30 -11.41
N LYS A 170 5.45 -3.57 -12.33
CA LYS A 170 6.11 -2.60 -13.21
C LYS A 170 6.29 -1.23 -12.55
N PHE A 171 5.45 -0.86 -11.58
CA PHE A 171 5.53 0.43 -10.89
C PHE A 171 5.76 0.32 -9.38
N LEU A 172 5.67 -0.88 -8.81
CA LEU A 172 6.08 -1.20 -7.45
C LEU A 172 7.12 -2.31 -7.46
N HIS A 173 8.17 -2.15 -6.64
CA HIS A 173 9.19 -3.19 -6.52
C HIS A 173 8.59 -4.48 -5.93
N PRO A 174 8.73 -5.64 -6.58
CA PRO A 174 8.12 -6.88 -6.10
C PRO A 174 8.59 -7.32 -4.72
N ARG A 175 7.65 -7.80 -3.90
CA ARG A 175 7.86 -8.28 -2.51
C ARG A 175 7.12 -9.60 -2.30
N PHE A 176 7.44 -10.57 -3.15
CA PHE A 176 6.72 -11.84 -3.24
C PHE A 176 6.74 -12.62 -1.93
N GLN A 177 7.88 -12.62 -1.22
CA GLN A 177 8.03 -13.33 0.04
C GLN A 177 7.19 -12.70 1.14
N GLU A 178 7.28 -11.37 1.29
CA GLU A 178 6.49 -10.62 2.28
C GLU A 178 4.97 -10.74 1.99
N PHE A 179 4.58 -10.79 0.72
CA PHE A 179 3.18 -10.97 0.34
C PHE A 179 2.59 -12.33 0.76
N LEU A 180 3.40 -13.38 0.95
CA LEU A 180 2.91 -14.67 1.45
C LEU A 180 2.23 -14.55 2.83
N VAL A 181 2.57 -13.53 3.62
CA VAL A 181 1.96 -13.28 4.94
C VAL A 181 0.53 -12.75 4.83
N PHE A 182 0.15 -12.20 3.68
CA PHE A 182 -1.19 -11.67 3.40
C PHE A 182 -2.15 -12.72 2.82
N SER A 183 -1.67 -13.96 2.65
CA SER A 183 -2.38 -15.08 2.01
C SER A 183 -3.24 -15.88 2.99
#